data_AF-A0A935JIG5-F1
#
_entry.id   AF-A0A935JIG5-F1
#
_cell.length_a   1.000
_cell.length_b   1.000
_cell.length_c   1.000
_cell.angle_alpha   90.00
_cell.angle_beta   90.00
_cell.angle_gamma   90.00
#
_symmetry.space_group_name_H-M   'P 1'
#
loop_
_entity.id
_entity.type
_entity.pdbx_description
1 polymer ?
#
loop_
_entity_poly.entity_id
_entity_poly.type
_entity_poly.pdbx_seq_one_letter_code
_entity_poly.pdbx_strand_id
1 'polypeptide(L)'
;MKTKPQSNHSFASVIIKMTLIMMLGLGAWLSYEIVYLQPADNWFEIKAKTSSSVNLPKDDAPHLGKMEWWYYNGHLWTESGKTIQLSLHNLYGY
;
A
#
# COMPACT_ATOMS: atom_id res chain seq x y z
N MET A 1 37.85 -47.50 20.95
CA MET A 1 36.52 -46.93 21.26
C MET A 1 36.56 -45.46 20.91
N LYS A 2 35.94 -45.02 19.82
CA LYS A 2 35.95 -43.60 19.39
C LYS A 2 34.85 -42.86 20.16
N THR A 3 35.23 -41.98 21.09
CA THR A 3 34.27 -41.14 21.81
C THR A 3 33.78 -40.05 20.86
N LYS A 4 32.45 -39.96 20.70
CA LYS A 4 31.78 -38.96 19.87
C LYS A 4 31.90 -37.60 20.58
N PRO A 5 32.26 -36.49 19.89
CA PRO A 5 32.41 -35.21 20.57
C PRO A 5 31.05 -34.72 21.05
N GLN A 6 30.92 -34.52 22.36
CA GLN A 6 29.73 -34.01 23.01
C GLN A 6 29.66 -32.49 22.78
N SER A 7 28.67 -32.02 22.01
CA SER A 7 28.50 -30.59 21.73
C SER A 7 28.02 -29.87 22.99
N ASN A 8 28.94 -29.29 23.75
CA ASN A 8 28.64 -28.54 24.97
C ASN A 8 28.23 -27.10 24.63
N HIS A 9 27.01 -26.91 24.11
CA HIS A 9 26.41 -25.58 24.08
C HIS A 9 25.75 -25.33 25.44
N SER A 10 26.39 -24.50 26.27
CA SER A 10 25.75 -23.99 27.49
C SER A 10 24.43 -23.30 27.12
N PHE A 11 23.40 -23.45 27.96
CA PHE A 11 22.10 -22.79 27.76
C PHE A 11 22.26 -21.29 27.46
N ALA A 12 23.18 -20.62 28.16
CA ALA A 12 23.52 -19.21 27.92
C ALA A 12 24.04 -18.96 26.49
N SER A 13 24.85 -19.87 25.94
CA SER A 13 25.38 -19.77 24.57
C SER A 13 24.28 -19.94 23.50
N VAL A 14 23.24 -20.71 23.81
CA VAL A 14 22.07 -20.86 22.92
C VAL A 14 21.25 -19.58 22.93
N ILE A 15 20.98 -19.03 24.11
CA ILE A 15 20.24 -17.76 24.25
C ILE A 15 20.97 -16.62 23.54
N ILE A 16 22.29 -16.49 23.72
CA ILE A 16 23.08 -15.44 23.04
C ILE A 16 22.97 -15.56 21.51
N LYS A 17 23.05 -16.78 20.96
CA LYS A 17 22.90 -17.00 19.51
C LYS A 17 21.49 -16.65 19.02
N MET A 18 20.45 -17.02 19.77
CA MET A 18 19.07 -16.67 19.43
C MET A 18 18.85 -15.16 19.43
N THR A 19 19.38 -14.46 20.43
CA THR A 19 19.33 -12.99 20.50
C THR A 19 20.04 -12.35 19.31
N LEU A 20 21.22 -12.84 18.93
CA LEU A 20 21.95 -12.33 17.77
C LEU A 20 21.18 -12.54 16.46
N ILE A 21 20.58 -13.71 16.26
CA ILE A 21 19.76 -14.00 15.08
C ILE A 21 18.54 -13.08 15.02
N MET A 22 17.87 -12.86 16.16
CA MET A 22 16.73 -11.95 16.25
C MET A 22 17.10 -10.51 15.94
N MET A 23 18.25 -10.02 16.43
CA MET A 23 18.76 -8.68 16.13
C MET A 23 19.08 -8.50 14.64
N LEU A 24 19.67 -9.51 14.00
CA LEU A 24 19.94 -9.48 12.56
C LEU A 24 18.63 -9.47 11.74
N GLY A 25 17.65 -10.26 12.15
CA GLY A 25 16.33 -10.27 11.51
C GLY A 25 15.61 -8.92 11.63
N LEU A 26 15.61 -8.32 12.82
CA LEU A 26 15.03 -7.00 13.05
C LEU A 26 15.77 -5.90 12.29
N GLY A 27 17.10 -5.94 12.26
CA GLY A 27 17.92 -5.00 11.50
C GLY A 27 17.65 -5.09 9.99
N ALA A 28 17.55 -6.31 9.45
CA ALA A 28 17.21 -6.53 8.05
C ALA A 28 15.78 -6.04 7.71
N TRP A 29 14.80 -6.32 8.59
CA TRP A 29 13.44 -5.81 8.45
C TRP A 29 13.43 -4.28 8.43
N LEU A 30 14.03 -3.63 9.44
CA LEU A 30 14.05 -2.17 9.54
C LEU A 30 14.76 -1.52 8.34
N SER A 31 15.84 -2.13 7.86
CA SER A 31 16.53 -1.65 6.65
C SER A 31 15.65 -1.79 5.41
N TYR A 32 14.88 -2.88 5.31
CA TYR A 32 13.93 -3.08 4.22
C TYR A 32 12.82 -2.02 4.22
N GLU A 33 12.25 -1.72 5.40
CA GLU A 33 11.28 -0.64 5.58
C GLU A 33 11.85 0.71 5.13
N ILE A 34 13.04 1.08 5.61
CA ILE A 34 13.64 2.38 5.31
C ILE A 34 14.01 2.53 3.83
N VAL A 35 14.54 1.47 3.21
CA VAL A 35 15.10 1.54 1.85
C VAL A 35 14.05 1.28 0.78
N TYR A 36 13.12 0.36 1.01
CA TYR A 36 12.21 -0.13 -0.03
C TYR A 36 10.75 0.25 0.22
N LEU A 37 10.34 0.46 1.48
CA LEU A 37 9.00 0.98 1.75
C LEU A 37 9.09 2.50 1.73
N GLN A 38 8.91 3.05 0.54
CA GLN A 38 8.63 4.47 0.41
C GLN A 38 7.35 4.75 1.23
N PRO A 39 7.37 5.66 2.22
CA PRO A 39 6.14 6.17 2.77
C PRO A 39 5.33 6.67 1.58
N ALA A 40 4.05 6.26 1.49
CA ALA A 40 3.20 6.69 0.38
C ALA A 40 3.33 8.20 0.26
N ASP A 41 3.95 8.69 -0.83
CA ASP A 41 4.25 10.10 -1.05
C ASP A 41 2.95 10.87 -0.88
N ASN A 42 2.78 11.49 0.29
CA ASN A 42 1.66 12.32 0.70
C ASN A 42 0.40 12.09 -0.16
N TRP A 43 -0.15 10.85 -0.16
CA TRP A 43 -1.18 10.48 -1.14
C TRP A 43 -2.50 11.26 -0.98
N PHE A 44 -2.52 12.17 -0.01
CA PHE A 44 -3.56 13.12 0.29
C PHE A 44 -3.12 14.59 0.43
N GLU A 45 -1.86 14.97 0.17
CA GLU A 45 -1.57 16.39 -0.04
C GLU A 45 -1.92 16.77 -1.48
N ILE A 46 -3.21 17.05 -1.67
CA ILE A 46 -3.69 17.90 -2.76
C ILE A 46 -3.14 19.32 -2.50
N LYS A 47 -1.83 19.50 -2.62
CA LYS A 47 -1.34 20.79 -3.11
C LYS A 47 -1.57 20.74 -4.60
N ALA A 48 -2.85 20.93 -4.98
CA ALA A 48 -3.19 21.40 -6.30
C ALA A 48 -2.26 22.58 -6.54
N LYS A 49 -1.25 22.38 -7.38
CA LYS A 49 -0.31 23.42 -7.76
C LYS A 49 -1.19 24.58 -8.21
N THR A 50 -1.23 25.63 -7.41
CA THR A 50 -2.11 26.76 -7.62
C THR A 50 -1.93 27.27 -9.04
N SER A 51 -3.01 27.25 -9.84
CA SER A 51 -3.38 28.30 -10.82
C SER A 51 -4.16 27.88 -12.08
N SER A 52 -4.81 26.71 -12.15
CA SER A 52 -5.90 26.54 -13.13
C SER A 52 -7.22 26.40 -12.40
N SER A 53 -8.03 27.47 -12.46
CA SER A 53 -9.44 27.38 -12.10
C SER A 53 -10.10 26.36 -13.03
N VAL A 54 -10.94 25.48 -12.47
CA VAL A 54 -11.76 24.54 -13.24
C VAL A 54 -12.67 25.35 -14.17
N ASN A 55 -12.59 25.07 -15.46
CA ASN A 55 -13.36 25.74 -16.50
C ASN A 55 -14.43 24.79 -17.04
N LEU A 56 -15.65 24.93 -16.54
CA LEU A 56 -16.80 24.17 -17.03
C LEU A 56 -17.42 24.88 -18.25
N PRO A 57 -17.85 24.15 -19.30
CA PRO A 57 -17.92 22.69 -19.39
C PRO A 57 -16.67 22.05 -20.02
N LYS A 58 -15.62 22.84 -20.30
CA LYS A 58 -14.41 22.33 -20.98
C LYS A 58 -13.79 21.16 -20.21
N ASP A 59 -13.74 21.27 -18.89
CA ASP A 59 -13.14 20.28 -18.00
C ASP A 59 -14.11 19.12 -17.66
N ASP A 60 -15.27 19.04 -18.33
CA ASP A 60 -16.14 17.84 -18.31
C ASP A 60 -15.71 16.80 -19.37
N ALA A 61 -14.69 17.08 -20.18
CA ALA A 61 -14.17 16.16 -21.20
C ALA A 61 -12.99 15.32 -20.67
N PRO A 62 -12.66 14.16 -21.30
CA PRO A 62 -11.49 13.38 -20.94
C PRO A 62 -10.19 14.19 -21.01
N HIS A 63 -9.32 14.00 -20.02
CA HIS A 63 -8.04 14.66 -19.90
C HIS A 63 -6.90 13.71 -20.26
N LEU A 64 -5.89 14.23 -20.97
CA LEU A 64 -4.66 13.48 -21.31
C LEU A 64 -3.68 13.38 -20.13
N GLY A 65 -4.19 13.41 -18.89
CA GLY A 65 -3.38 13.26 -17.69
C GLY A 65 -2.84 11.84 -17.55
N LYS A 66 -1.77 11.67 -16.76
CA LYS A 66 -1.23 10.34 -16.41
C LYS A 66 -2.27 9.43 -15.73
N MET A 67 -3.31 10.02 -15.16
CA MET A 67 -4.35 9.35 -14.41
C MET A 67 -5.64 10.15 -14.52
N GLU A 68 -6.72 9.49 -14.93
CA GLU A 68 -8.07 10.06 -14.96
C GLU A 68 -9.09 9.04 -14.44
N TRP A 69 -10.06 9.52 -13.67
CA TRP A 69 -11.07 8.70 -13.00
C TRP A 69 -12.47 9.12 -13.42
N TRP A 70 -13.26 8.15 -13.85
CA TRP A 70 -14.70 8.32 -14.07
C TRP A 70 -15.46 7.41 -13.11
N TYR A 71 -16.17 8.03 -12.18
CA TYR A 71 -16.85 7.31 -11.09
C TYR A 71 -18.31 7.72 -10.98
N TYR A 72 -19.21 6.75 -11.22
CA TYR A 72 -20.65 6.95 -11.15
C TYR A 72 -21.26 6.02 -10.11
N ASN A 73 -21.98 6.60 -9.15
CA ASN A 73 -22.73 5.87 -8.13
C ASN A 73 -24.17 6.35 -8.08
N GLY A 74 -25.07 5.45 -7.70
CA GLY A 74 -26.46 5.82 -7.46
C GLY A 74 -27.30 4.73 -6.81
N HIS A 75 -28.54 5.09 -6.55
CA HIS A 75 -29.59 4.18 -6.12
C HIS A 75 -30.63 4.08 -7.22
N LEU A 76 -31.01 2.86 -7.58
CA LEU A 76 -32.06 2.57 -8.53
C LEU A 76 -33.29 2.08 -7.78
N TRP A 77 -34.46 2.56 -8.17
CA TRP A 77 -35.74 2.02 -7.70
C TRP A 77 -36.33 1.12 -8.78
N THR A 78 -36.72 -0.09 -8.41
CA THR A 78 -37.49 -0.98 -9.28
C THR A 78 -38.95 -0.54 -9.35
N GLU A 79 -39.69 -1.01 -10.35
CA GLU A 79 -41.15 -0.83 -10.42
C GLU A 79 -41.87 -1.36 -9.16
N SER A 80 -41.32 -2.39 -8.53
CA SER A 80 -41.80 -2.94 -7.26
C SER A 80 -41.44 -2.11 -6.01
N GLY A 81 -40.74 -0.98 -6.19
CA GLY A 81 -40.32 -0.09 -5.10
C GLY A 81 -39.07 -0.56 -4.34
N LYS A 82 -38.38 -1.62 -4.81
CA LYS A 82 -37.13 -2.09 -4.21
C LYS A 82 -35.97 -1.20 -4.64
N THR A 83 -35.12 -0.82 -3.69
CA THR A 83 -33.89 -0.07 -3.97
C THR A 83 -32.72 -1.02 -4.27
N ILE A 84 -31.95 -0.74 -5.32
CA ILE A 84 -30.73 -1.45 -5.70
C ILE A 84 -29.59 -0.42 -5.79
N GLN A 85 -28.38 -0.80 -5.36
CA GLN A 85 -27.19 0.04 -5.48
C GLN A 85 -26.54 -0.15 -6.85
N LEU A 86 -26.18 0.95 -7.52
CA LEU A 86 -25.41 0.97 -8.76
C LEU A 86 -24.06 1.63 -8.52
N SER A 87 -22.98 0.98 -8.94
CA SER A 87 -21.64 1.56 -8.98
C SER A 87 -20.98 1.19 -10.30
N LEU A 88 -20.47 2.18 -11.01
CA LEU A 88 -19.74 2.05 -12.27
C LEU A 88 -18.44 2.83 -12.14
N HIS A 89 -17.32 2.15 -12.41
CA HIS A 89 -15.99 2.74 -12.35
C HIS A 89 -15.23 2.46 -13.64
N ASN A 90 -14.47 3.45 -14.12
CA ASN A 90 -13.49 3.26 -15.17
C ASN A 90 -12.20 4.03 -14.83
N LEU A 91 -11.06 3.36 -15.03
CA LEU A 91 -9.74 3.92 -14.85
C LEU A 91 -9.04 3.89 -16.21
N TYR A 92 -8.75 5.07 -16.75
CA TYR A 92 -7.90 5.19 -17.94
C TYR A 92 -6.48 5.57 -17.50
N GLY A 93 -5.52 4.72 -17.87
CA GLY A 93 -4.09 5.03 -17.83
C GLY A 93 -3.56 5.07 -19.26
N TYR A 94 -2.86 6.16 -19.60
CA TYR A 94 -2.15 6.31 -20.87
C TYR A 94 -0.70 5.82 -20.75
#